data_AF-A0A9D1RBJ4-F1
#
_entry.id   AF-A0A9D1RBJ4-F1
#
_cell.length_a   1.000
_cell.length_b   1.000
_cell.length_c   1.000
_cell.angle_alpha   90.00
_cell.angle_beta   90.00
_cell.angle_gamma   90.00
#
_symmetry.space_group_name_H-M   'P 1'
#
loop_
_entity.id
_entity.type
_entity.pdbx_description
1 polymer ?
#
loop_
_entity_poly.entity_id
_entity_poly.type
_entity_poly.pdbx_seq_one_letter_code
_entity_poly.pdbx_strand_id
1 'polypeptide(L)' 'MYSEQGEIRNENRIEGRNAVLEALRSGRDMDHLYVQEGCQDGPIQSILREAKKR' A
#
# COMPACT_ATOMS: atom_id res chain seq x y z
N MET A 1 15.98 -9.82 26.56
CA MET A 1 16.88 -9.96 25.39
C MET A 1 16.11 -10.78 24.36
N TYR A 2 15.09 -10.24 23.72
CA TYR A 2 15.19 -9.30 22.60
C TYR A 2 14.64 -7.91 22.91
N SER A 3 15.36 -6.92 22.40
CA SER A 3 15.21 -5.49 22.56
C SER A 3 13.96 -4.95 21.89
N GLU A 4 13.34 -4.00 22.60
CA GLU A 4 12.49 -2.91 22.15
C GLU A 4 12.56 -2.67 20.63
N GLN A 5 11.53 -3.09 19.89
CA GLN A 5 11.32 -2.60 18.54
C GLN A 5 10.76 -1.19 18.67
N GLY A 6 11.67 -0.23 18.61
CA GLY A 6 11.36 1.19 18.56
C GLY A 6 10.30 1.46 17.51
N GLU A 7 9.40 2.38 17.83
CA GLU A 7 8.32 2.83 16.96
C GLU A 7 8.85 3.05 15.54
N ILE A 8 8.51 2.14 14.62
CA ILE A 8 8.63 2.40 13.19
C ILE A 8 7.65 3.55 12.94
N ARG A 9 8.16 4.78 12.91
CA ARG A 9 7.42 5.92 12.41
C ARG A 9 6.94 5.54 11.02
N ASN A 10 5.64 5.25 10.92
CA ASN A 10 4.95 4.89 9.68
C ASN A 10 4.74 6.14 8.81
N GLU A 11 5.74 7.02 8.73
CA GLU A 11 5.64 8.32 8.07
C GLU A 11 5.39 8.20 6.56
N ASN A 12 5.70 7.04 5.96
CA ASN A 12 5.43 6.73 4.56
C ASN A 12 4.36 5.66 4.34
N ARG A 13 3.65 5.23 5.39
CA ARG A 13 2.54 4.29 5.25
C ARG A 13 1.32 5.02 4.70
N ILE A 14 0.77 4.51 3.61
CA ILE A 14 -0.46 5.01 3.01
C ILE A 14 -1.50 3.89 3.06
N GLU A 15 -2.71 4.22 3.50
CA GLU A 15 -3.80 3.26 3.65
C GLU A 15 -5.13 3.86 3.18
N GLY A 16 -6.09 2.97 2.89
CA GLY A 16 -7.38 3.35 2.33
C GLY A 16 -7.37 3.41 0.80
N ARG A 17 -8.54 3.13 0.21
CA ARG A 17 -8.69 2.95 -1.25
C ARG A 17 -8.20 4.15 -2.06
N ASN A 18 -8.66 5.36 -1.72
CA ASN A 18 -8.38 6.56 -2.51
C ASN A 18 -6.95 7.02 -2.32
N ALA A 19 -6.43 7.04 -1.09
CA ALA A 19 -5.06 7.48 -0.83
C ALA A 19 -4.03 6.57 -1.52
N VAL A 20 -4.24 5.25 -1.49
CA VAL A 20 -3.39 4.29 -2.23
C VAL A 20 -3.49 4.51 -3.74
N LEU A 21 -4.70 4.71 -4.27
CA LEU A 21 -4.88 4.95 -5.71
C LEU A 21 -4.24 6.27 -6.16
N GLU A 22 -4.38 7.34 -5.39
CA GLU A 22 -3.77 8.63 -5.69
C GLU A 22 -2.25 8.57 -5.56
N ALA A 23 -1.71 7.82 -4.59
CA ALA A 23 -0.27 7.56 -4.53
C ALA A 23 0.25 6.87 -5.80
N LEU A 24 -0.45 5.82 -6.25
CA LEU A 24 -0.16 5.08 -7.48
C LEU A 24 -0.34 5.93 -8.75
N ARG A 25 -1.12 7.01 -8.72
CA ARG A 25 -1.26 7.95 -9.85
C ARG A 25 -0.23 9.07 -9.80
N SER A 26 0.10 9.55 -8.61
CA SER A 26 0.93 10.73 -8.36
C SER A 26 2.39 10.60 -8.83
N GLY A 27 2.88 9.38 -9.00
CA GLY A 27 4.30 9.17 -9.33
C GLY A 27 5.15 8.79 -8.12
N ARG A 28 4.57 8.75 -6.92
CA ARG A 28 5.33 8.43 -5.70
C ARG A 28 5.94 7.03 -5.78
N ASP A 29 7.20 6.89 -5.38
CA ASP A 29 7.86 5.61 -5.25
C ASP A 29 7.21 4.77 -4.15
N MET A 30 6.99 3.49 -4.45
CA MET A 30 6.36 2.52 -3.56
C MET A 30 7.08 1.19 -3.69
N ASP A 31 7.73 0.75 -2.62
CA ASP A 31 8.47 -0.51 -2.62
C ASP A 31 7.54 -1.72 -2.46
N HIS A 32 6.49 -1.58 -1.63
CA HIS A 32 5.62 -2.67 -1.24
C HIS A 32 4.15 -2.27 -1.22
N LEU A 33 3.29 -3.13 -1.80
CA LEU A 33 1.85 -3.03 -1.72
C LEU A 33 1.30 -4.29 -1.04
N TYR A 34 0.72 -4.12 0.15
CA TYR A 34 0.11 -5.21 0.91
C TYR A 34 -1.39 -5.25 0.69
N VAL A 35 -1.93 -6.44 0.46
CA VAL A 35 -3.36 -6.69 0.25
C VAL A 35 -3.77 -7.89 1.08
N GLN A 36 -4.97 -7.86 1.66
CA GLN A 36 -5.51 -8.99 2.39
C GLN A 36 -5.69 -10.19 1.44
N GLU A 37 -5.16 -11.34 1.85
CA GLU A 37 -5.30 -12.59 1.11
C GLU A 37 -6.77 -12.98 0.95
N GLY A 38 -7.15 -13.41 -0.25
CA GLY A 38 -8.53 -13.78 -0.59
C GLY A 38 -9.47 -12.61 -0.85
N CYS A 39 -9.02 -11.35 -0.74
CA CYS A 39 -9.87 -10.20 -1.06
C CYS A 39 -10.04 -10.04 -2.58
N GLN A 40 -11.22 -10.40 -3.08
CA GLN A 40 -11.60 -10.30 -4.50
C GLN A 40 -12.40 -9.03 -4.84
N ASP A 41 -12.40 -8.05 -3.94
CA ASP A 41 -13.14 -6.81 -4.11
C ASP A 41 -12.71 -6.05 -5.38
N GLY A 42 -13.69 -5.64 -6.19
CA GLY A 42 -13.45 -4.84 -7.41
C GLY A 42 -12.58 -3.59 -7.20
N PRO A 43 -12.72 -2.86 -6.07
CA PRO A 43 -11.80 -1.80 -5.69
C PRO A 43 -10.34 -2.23 -5.56
N ILE A 44 -10.07 -3.37 -4.92
CA ILE A 44 -8.72 -3.92 -4.77
C ILE A 44 -8.17 -4.34 -6.13
N GLN A 45 -8.99 -4.97 -6.97
CA GLN A 45 -8.60 -5.31 -8.35
C GLN A 45 -8.21 -4.07 -9.16
N SER A 46 -8.89 -2.95 -8.96
CA SER A 46 -8.55 -1.68 -9.61
C SER A 46 -7.19 -1.14 -9.15
N ILE A 47 -6.91 -1.20 -7.84
CA ILE A 47 -5.60 -0.80 -7.27
C ILE A 47 -4.49 -1.70 -7.81
N LEU A 48 -4.68 -3.02 -7.78
CA LEU A 48 -3.71 -4.00 -8.30
C LEU A 48 -3.43 -3.78 -9.79
N ARG A 49 -4.46 -3.47 -10.58
CA ARG A 49 -4.29 -3.17 -12.01
C ARG A 49 -3.49 -1.89 -12.23
N GLU A 50 -3.71 -0.86 -11.43
CA GLU A 50 -2.95 0.40 -11.54
C GLU A 50 -1.49 0.22 -11.12
N ALA A 51 -1.25 -0.53 -10.04
CA ALA A 51 0.10 -0.87 -9.59
C ALA A 51 0.89 -1.64 -10.66
N LYS A 52 0.26 -2.57 -11.39
CA LYS A 52 0.88 -3.34 -12.48
C LYS A 52 1.23 -2.54 -13.74
N LYS A 53 0.71 -1.32 -13.91
CA LYS A 53 1.06 -0.48 -15.07
C LYS A 53 2.40 0.23 -14.91
N ARG A 54 2.91 0.29 -13.67
CA ARG A 54 4.25 0.78 -13.35
C ARG A 54 5.23 -0.38 -13.41
#